data_AF-A0A2M4BW76-F1
#
_entry.id   AF-A0A2M4BW76-F1
#
_cell.length_a   1.000
_cell.length_b   1.000
_cell.length_c   1.000
_cell.angle_alpha   90.00
_cell.angle_beta   90.00
_cell.angle_gamma   90.00
#
_symmetry.space_group_name_H-M   'P 1'
#
loop_
_entity.id
_entity.type
_entity.pdbx_description
1 polymer ?
#
loop_
_entity_poly.entity_id
_entity_poly.type
_entity_poly.pdbx_seq_one_letter_code
_entity_poly.pdbx_strand_id
1 'polypeptide(L)'
;STARSTALVWNRKTADGAGDWYDVEAAGESAENERTPLLPLNGRARNGQLSERHPAAVIKQRRIPDPNKVHPVALLLMLALLAILMLGIVIGAYLLVLQIDRPWPVSHPFFLVERPAWWYHSKELQTAALDRAAVNEVIVLHTRTGNCFGEEECLRFLQQTEDRTWAERNDHIPYNFLIGGDGITYEARGWKYQHGFPELPGKNCSLVVGMIGDFSQRHPTDQQYAELKAFLTESIRRFSLSPHYKLRGIVNGTQSTEDAITLYHQLQRWPHWGGLVPV
;
A
#
# COMPACT_ATOMS: atom_id res chain seq x y z
N SER A 1 -46.43 33.11 15.04
CA SER A 1 -45.06 32.57 15.03
C SER A 1 -45.16 31.05 15.00
N THR A 2 -45.70 30.39 13.97
CA THR A 2 -45.30 30.28 12.54
C THR A 2 -43.83 29.89 12.33
N ALA A 3 -43.58 28.58 12.24
CA ALA A 3 -42.98 27.96 11.05
C ALA A 3 -43.11 26.42 11.11
N ARG A 4 -44.01 25.87 10.28
CA ARG A 4 -43.90 24.53 9.68
C ARG A 4 -43.13 24.72 8.36
N SER A 5 -42.27 23.79 7.98
CA SER A 5 -42.40 23.17 6.66
C SER A 5 -41.71 21.82 6.60
N THR A 6 -42.34 20.97 5.79
CA THR A 6 -42.09 19.56 5.53
C THR A 6 -41.52 19.37 4.13
N ALA A 7 -40.82 18.24 4.00
CA ALA A 7 -40.74 17.35 2.85
C ALA A 7 -39.87 17.70 1.61
N LEU A 8 -38.87 16.83 1.46
CA LEU A 8 -38.32 16.23 0.22
C LEU A 8 -39.27 16.20 -0.98
N VAL A 9 -38.75 16.40 -2.19
CA VAL A 9 -38.91 15.51 -3.38
C VAL A 9 -37.80 15.81 -4.40
N TRP A 10 -37.12 14.76 -4.88
CA TRP A 10 -36.30 14.77 -6.10
C TRP A 10 -37.18 14.52 -7.32
N ASN A 11 -36.95 15.21 -8.45
CA ASN A 11 -37.18 14.59 -9.76
C ASN A 11 -36.39 15.21 -10.93
N ARG A 12 -36.20 14.37 -11.95
CA ARG A 12 -35.34 14.43 -13.14
C ARG A 12 -36.13 14.84 -14.39
N LYS A 13 -35.59 15.71 -15.27
CA LYS A 13 -35.44 15.54 -16.75
C LYS A 13 -35.18 16.86 -17.51
N THR A 14 -34.09 16.84 -18.28
CA THR A 14 -33.86 17.29 -19.67
C THR A 14 -34.71 18.43 -20.27
N ALA A 15 -34.03 19.42 -20.85
CA ALA A 15 -34.42 20.04 -22.13
C ALA A 15 -33.22 20.75 -22.77
N ASP A 16 -33.07 20.52 -24.07
CA ASP A 16 -32.14 21.14 -25.01
C ASP A 16 -32.35 22.67 -25.15
N GLY A 17 -31.29 23.39 -25.52
CA GLY A 17 -31.32 24.81 -25.92
C GLY A 17 -29.89 25.34 -25.97
N ALA A 18 -29.26 25.47 -27.15
CA ALA A 18 -29.46 26.54 -28.13
C ALA A 18 -29.05 27.92 -27.59
N GLY A 19 -27.99 28.47 -28.21
CA GLY A 19 -27.83 29.88 -28.59
C GLY A 19 -27.81 30.95 -27.49
N ASP A 20 -26.68 31.66 -27.41
CA ASP A 20 -26.61 33.13 -27.59
C ASP A 20 -25.44 33.68 -26.77
N TRP A 21 -24.45 34.30 -27.42
CA TRP A 21 -23.81 35.51 -26.87
C TRP A 21 -23.34 36.45 -27.99
N TYR A 22 -24.19 37.46 -28.21
CA TYR A 22 -24.00 38.88 -28.60
C TYR A 22 -23.09 39.30 -29.77
N ASP A 23 -23.78 39.94 -30.73
CA ASP A 23 -23.32 40.91 -31.70
C ASP A 23 -22.82 42.22 -31.07
N VAL A 24 -21.86 42.85 -31.76
CA VAL A 24 -21.59 44.29 -31.68
C VAL A 24 -21.58 44.83 -33.11
N GLU A 25 -22.66 45.51 -33.49
CA GLU A 25 -22.68 46.39 -34.65
C GLU A 25 -22.23 47.80 -34.25
N ALA A 26 -21.39 48.42 -35.07
CA ALA A 26 -21.52 49.83 -35.46
C ALA A 26 -20.70 50.13 -36.73
N ALA A 27 -21.43 50.20 -37.85
CA ALA A 27 -21.36 51.10 -39.02
C ALA A 27 -20.07 51.87 -39.39
N GLY A 28 -19.80 51.92 -40.71
CA GLY A 28 -19.07 53.04 -41.33
C GLY A 28 -18.45 52.78 -42.70
N GLU A 29 -19.21 53.07 -43.76
CA GLU A 29 -18.82 53.65 -45.06
C GLU A 29 -17.49 53.30 -45.78
N SER A 30 -17.65 52.77 -47.01
CA SER A 30 -17.18 53.34 -48.28
C SER A 30 -15.68 53.61 -48.57
N ALA A 31 -15.29 53.17 -49.77
CA ALA A 31 -14.23 53.66 -50.66
C ALA A 31 -12.84 52.96 -50.63
N GLU A 32 -12.62 52.19 -51.70
CA GLU A 32 -11.46 52.19 -52.62
C GLU A 32 -10.06 52.57 -52.10
N ASN A 33 -9.08 51.68 -52.34
CA ASN A 33 -7.87 51.92 -53.18
C ASN A 33 -6.90 50.73 -53.00
N GLU A 34 -6.69 49.88 -54.02
CA GLU A 34 -5.71 50.03 -55.10
C GLU A 34 -4.31 49.48 -54.74
N ARG A 35 -3.88 48.38 -55.38
CA ARG A 35 -2.65 48.28 -56.21
C ARG A 35 -2.21 46.84 -56.47
N THR A 36 -2.53 46.40 -57.68
CA THR A 36 -1.78 45.40 -58.45
C THR A 36 -0.53 46.06 -59.05
N PRO A 37 0.61 45.35 -59.19
CA PRO A 37 1.62 45.73 -60.18
C PRO A 37 1.44 44.88 -61.45
N LEU A 38 1.30 45.57 -62.59
CA LEU A 38 1.41 45.02 -63.94
C LEU A 38 2.81 45.30 -64.51
N LEU A 39 3.23 44.45 -65.45
CA LEU A 39 3.84 44.73 -66.78
C LEU A 39 4.98 43.74 -67.11
N PRO A 40 5.34 43.52 -68.41
CA PRO A 40 4.83 44.17 -69.62
C PRO A 40 4.35 43.22 -70.75
N LEU A 41 3.58 43.80 -71.66
CA LEU A 41 3.24 43.29 -72.99
C LEU A 41 4.26 43.81 -74.03
N ASN A 42 4.70 42.92 -74.92
CA ASN A 42 5.28 43.23 -76.24
C ASN A 42 5.25 41.91 -77.03
N GLY A 43 4.78 41.75 -78.28
CA GLY A 43 4.15 42.62 -79.24
C GLY A 43 3.84 41.78 -80.51
N ARG A 44 2.76 42.14 -81.20
CA ARG A 44 2.49 42.02 -82.66
C ARG A 44 2.66 40.67 -83.41
N ALA A 45 1.52 40.25 -83.97
CA ALA A 45 1.25 40.03 -85.41
C ALA A 45 0.94 38.59 -85.91
N ARG A 46 -0.20 38.53 -86.62
CA ARG A 46 -0.56 37.72 -87.81
C ARG A 46 -1.08 36.28 -87.65
N ASN A 47 -2.36 36.16 -88.03
CA ASN A 47 -3.03 35.15 -88.86
C ASN A 47 -2.43 33.74 -88.98
N GLY A 48 -3.24 32.73 -88.63
CA GLY A 48 -3.07 31.36 -89.10
C GLY A 48 -4.12 30.44 -88.51
N GLN A 49 -5.06 29.99 -89.34
CA GLN A 49 -5.95 28.84 -89.08
C GLN A 49 -5.15 27.62 -88.60
N LEU A 50 -5.64 26.89 -87.59
CA LEU A 50 -6.02 25.46 -87.66
C LEU A 50 -6.22 24.84 -86.26
N SER A 51 -7.20 23.94 -86.21
CA SER A 51 -7.27 22.72 -85.40
C SER A 51 -7.56 22.86 -83.91
N GLU A 52 -8.81 22.53 -83.56
CA GLU A 52 -9.16 21.92 -82.28
C GLU A 52 -8.20 20.78 -81.93
N ARG A 53 -7.77 20.74 -80.67
CA ARG A 53 -7.42 19.54 -79.88
C ARG A 53 -7.11 20.01 -78.45
N HIS A 54 -8.07 19.81 -77.55
CA HIS A 54 -7.82 19.84 -76.11
C HIS A 54 -7.03 18.58 -75.72
N PRO A 55 -5.88 18.66 -75.04
CA PRO A 55 -5.41 17.60 -74.17
C PRO A 55 -5.82 17.92 -72.73
N ALA A 56 -6.44 16.93 -72.08
CA ALA A 56 -6.92 17.00 -70.72
C ALA A 56 -5.82 17.41 -69.73
N ALA A 57 -6.10 18.43 -68.90
CA ALA A 57 -5.31 18.68 -67.71
C ALA A 57 -5.47 17.46 -66.78
N VAL A 58 -4.39 16.72 -66.57
CA VAL A 58 -4.32 15.66 -65.56
C VAL A 58 -4.39 16.33 -64.19
N ILE A 59 -5.60 16.39 -63.62
CA ILE A 59 -5.79 16.70 -62.21
C ILE A 59 -5.16 15.53 -61.43
N LYS A 60 -3.96 15.74 -60.88
CA LYS A 60 -3.41 14.84 -59.86
C LYS A 60 -4.35 14.90 -58.65
N GLN A 61 -5.27 13.95 -58.55
CA GLN A 61 -6.02 13.66 -57.34
C GLN A 61 -5.00 13.48 -56.20
N ARG A 62 -4.90 14.46 -55.30
CA ARG A 62 -4.18 14.30 -54.03
C ARG A 62 -4.92 13.20 -53.28
N ARG A 63 -4.32 12.02 -53.25
CA ARG A 63 -4.80 10.86 -52.50
C ARG A 63 -4.95 11.30 -51.04
N ILE A 64 -6.18 11.39 -50.55
CA ILE A 64 -6.46 11.67 -49.14
C ILE A 64 -5.82 10.51 -48.33
N PRO A 65 -4.91 10.79 -47.38
CA PRO A 65 -4.31 9.74 -46.57
C PRO A 65 -5.41 8.98 -45.84
N ASP A 66 -5.41 7.66 -46.00
CA ASP A 66 -6.36 6.76 -45.34
C ASP A 66 -6.24 6.91 -43.81
N PRO A 67 -7.29 7.36 -43.10
CA PRO A 67 -7.21 7.74 -41.68
C PRO A 67 -6.87 6.59 -40.73
N ASN A 68 -6.93 5.35 -41.21
CA ASN A 68 -6.67 4.14 -40.41
C ASN A 68 -5.27 3.53 -40.60
N LYS A 69 -4.37 4.20 -41.34
CA LYS A 69 -2.98 3.72 -41.51
C LYS A 69 -2.11 4.23 -40.36
N VAL A 70 -1.96 3.39 -39.35
CA VAL A 70 -0.90 3.56 -38.34
C VAL A 70 0.47 3.56 -39.02
N HIS A 71 1.22 4.65 -38.90
CA HIS A 71 2.58 4.72 -39.44
C HIS A 71 3.45 3.67 -38.70
N PRO A 72 4.13 2.76 -39.41
CA PRO A 72 4.92 1.69 -38.78
C PRO A 72 6.03 2.24 -37.88
N VAL A 73 6.56 3.42 -38.22
CA VAL A 73 7.54 4.15 -37.39
C VAL A 73 6.93 4.60 -36.06
N ALA A 74 5.71 5.15 -36.07
CA ALA A 74 5.02 5.57 -34.86
C ALA A 74 4.71 4.37 -33.95
N LEU A 75 4.33 3.23 -34.53
CA LEU A 75 4.11 1.99 -33.79
C LEU A 75 5.40 1.48 -33.14
N LEU A 76 6.52 1.45 -33.88
CA LEU A 76 7.83 1.03 -33.34
C LEU A 76 8.28 1.94 -32.20
N LEU A 77 8.09 3.26 -32.32
CA LEU A 77 8.41 4.22 -31.26
C LEU A 77 7.54 4.00 -30.02
N MET A 78 6.22 3.79 -30.19
CA MET A 78 5.33 3.49 -29.07
C MET A 78 5.73 2.19 -28.35
N LEU A 79 6.07 1.13 -29.09
CA LEU A 79 6.52 -0.13 -28.50
C LEU A 79 7.87 0.01 -27.77
N ALA A 80 8.81 0.78 -28.32
CA ALA A 80 10.09 1.04 -27.68
C ALA A 80 9.92 1.82 -26.36
N LEU A 81 9.06 2.84 -26.34
CA LEU A 81 8.75 3.60 -25.13
C LEU A 81 8.09 2.72 -24.06
N LEU A 82 7.15 1.84 -24.45
CA LEU A 82 6.54 0.89 -23.53
C LEU A 82 7.56 -0.11 -22.98
N ALA A 83 8.49 -0.60 -23.79
CA ALA A 83 9.55 -1.49 -23.34
C ALA A 83 10.48 -0.81 -22.33
N ILE A 84 10.87 0.45 -22.58
CA ILE A 84 11.68 1.25 -21.65
C ILE A 84 10.92 1.49 -20.34
N LEU A 85 9.62 1.82 -20.40
CA LEU A 85 8.77 1.98 -19.22
C LEU A 85 8.72 0.70 -18.39
N MET A 86 8.46 -0.45 -19.03
CA MET A 86 8.40 -1.74 -18.36
C MET A 86 9.75 -2.11 -17.73
N LEU A 87 10.86 -1.88 -18.44
CA LEU A 87 12.20 -2.10 -17.91
C LEU A 87 12.45 -1.21 -16.69
N GLY A 88 12.04 0.07 -16.74
CA GLY A 88 12.13 0.99 -15.61
C GLY A 88 11.33 0.52 -14.39
N ILE A 89 10.11 0.01 -14.59
CA ILE A 89 9.28 -0.56 -13.51
C ILE A 89 9.96 -1.80 -12.92
N VAL A 90 10.47 -2.70 -13.75
CA VAL A 90 11.16 -3.93 -13.29
C VAL A 90 12.40 -3.58 -12.49
N ILE A 91 13.24 -2.67 -13.00
CA ILE A 91 14.44 -2.20 -12.29
C ILE A 91 14.04 -1.49 -10.99
N GLY A 92 13.04 -0.60 -11.02
CA GLY A 92 12.55 0.09 -9.84
C GLY A 92 12.04 -0.87 -8.76
N ALA A 93 11.22 -1.85 -9.14
CA ALA A 93 10.74 -2.89 -8.24
C ALA A 93 11.89 -3.76 -7.70
N TYR A 94 12.85 -4.12 -8.55
CA TYR A 94 14.02 -4.90 -8.17
C TYR A 94 14.89 -4.16 -7.14
N LEU A 95 15.18 -2.87 -7.38
CA LEU A 95 15.92 -2.03 -6.44
C LEU A 95 15.16 -1.86 -5.12
N LEU A 96 13.83 -1.71 -5.18
CA LEU A 96 13.00 -1.59 -3.98
C LEU A 96 13.02 -2.88 -3.15
N VAL A 97 13.08 -4.06 -3.78
CA VAL A 97 13.24 -5.34 -3.08
C VAL A 97 14.64 -5.45 -2.44
N LEU A 98 15.69 -4.98 -3.12
CA LEU A 98 17.06 -5.00 -2.58
C LEU A 98 17.27 -4.04 -1.41
N GLN A 99 16.45 -3.00 -1.26
CA GLN A 99 16.53 -2.06 -0.14
C GLN A 99 15.87 -2.57 1.14
N ILE A 100 15.07 -3.64 1.08
CA ILE A 100 14.43 -4.22 2.26
C ILE A 100 15.41 -5.20 2.89
N ASP A 101 16.18 -4.75 3.88
CA ASP A 101 17.01 -5.61 4.71
C ASP A 101 16.13 -6.62 5.45
N ARG A 102 16.22 -7.89 5.04
CA ARG A 102 15.53 -9.01 5.71
C ARG A 102 16.54 -9.77 6.56
N PRO A 103 16.22 -10.07 7.82
CA PRO A 103 17.13 -10.83 8.69
C PRO A 103 17.30 -12.30 8.24
N TRP A 104 16.34 -12.83 7.47
CA TRP A 104 16.32 -14.24 7.03
C TRP A 104 15.84 -14.37 5.58
N PRO A 105 16.30 -15.39 4.82
CA PRO A 105 15.67 -15.76 3.56
C PRO A 105 14.23 -16.25 3.80
N VAL A 106 13.33 -15.97 2.86
CA VAL A 106 11.92 -16.38 2.98
C VAL A 106 11.82 -17.89 2.79
N SER A 107 11.76 -18.64 3.89
CA SER A 107 11.63 -20.10 3.91
C SER A 107 10.34 -20.61 4.55
N HIS A 108 9.62 -19.73 5.27
CA HIS A 108 8.38 -20.05 5.96
C HIS A 108 7.32 -18.98 5.61
N PRO A 109 6.12 -19.37 5.14
CA PRO A 109 5.03 -18.43 4.95
C PRO A 109 4.59 -17.85 6.30
N PHE A 110 4.15 -16.60 6.31
CA PHE A 110 3.63 -15.95 7.52
C PHE A 110 2.14 -16.24 7.67
N PHE A 111 1.72 -16.81 8.80
CA PHE A 111 0.33 -17.15 9.10
C PHE A 111 -0.26 -16.18 10.11
N LEU A 112 -1.26 -15.40 9.69
CA LEU A 112 -1.89 -14.40 10.55
C LEU A 112 -3.38 -14.67 10.72
N VAL A 113 -3.81 -14.76 11.97
CA VAL A 113 -5.23 -14.65 12.35
C VAL A 113 -5.45 -13.25 12.92
N GLU A 114 -6.19 -12.44 12.18
CA GLU A 114 -6.50 -11.06 12.58
C GLU A 114 -7.50 -11.00 13.75
N ARG A 115 -7.46 -9.91 14.52
CA ARG A 115 -8.29 -9.74 15.72
C ARG A 115 -9.80 -9.97 15.48
N PRO A 116 -10.42 -9.46 14.40
CA PRO A 116 -11.84 -9.66 14.14
C PRO A 116 -12.27 -11.12 13.95
N ALA A 117 -11.33 -12.03 13.66
CA ALA A 117 -11.64 -13.45 13.49
C ALA A 117 -11.98 -14.14 14.82
N TRP A 118 -11.46 -13.63 15.95
CA TRP A 118 -11.55 -14.30 17.25
C TRP A 118 -12.17 -13.44 18.36
N TRP A 119 -12.25 -12.12 18.15
CA TRP A 119 -12.88 -11.17 19.07
C TRP A 119 -14.26 -10.72 18.56
N TYR A 120 -15.32 -11.32 19.10
CA TYR A 120 -16.70 -11.07 18.65
C TYR A 120 -17.41 -9.90 19.37
N HIS A 121 -16.76 -9.24 20.33
CA HIS A 121 -17.39 -8.14 21.06
C HIS A 121 -17.44 -6.86 20.21
N SER A 122 -18.56 -6.14 20.32
CA SER A 122 -18.82 -4.88 19.61
C SER A 122 -17.97 -3.70 20.07
N LYS A 123 -17.22 -3.83 21.16
CA LYS A 123 -16.33 -2.78 21.64
C LYS A 123 -15.07 -2.76 20.80
N GLU A 124 -14.84 -1.62 20.16
CA GLU A 124 -13.59 -1.32 19.48
C GLU A 124 -12.41 -1.42 20.45
N LEU A 125 -11.23 -1.72 19.90
CA LEU A 125 -9.98 -1.75 20.66
C LEU A 125 -9.64 -0.33 21.15
N GLN A 126 -9.96 -0.03 22.41
CA GLN A 126 -9.76 1.29 23.01
C GLN A 126 -8.35 1.42 23.59
N THR A 127 -7.35 1.52 22.72
CA THR A 127 -5.95 1.62 23.13
C THR A 127 -5.23 2.76 22.41
N ALA A 128 -4.16 3.28 23.01
CA ALA A 128 -3.39 4.37 22.42
C ALA A 128 -2.74 3.91 21.09
N ALA A 129 -2.76 4.79 20.09
CA ALA A 129 -2.15 4.51 18.80
C ALA A 129 -0.62 4.40 18.92
N LEU A 130 -0.05 3.52 18.11
CA LEU A 130 1.39 3.34 17.95
C LEU A 130 1.82 3.96 16.62
N ASP A 131 2.82 4.83 16.67
CA ASP A 131 3.46 5.31 15.45
C ASP A 131 4.33 4.18 14.87
N ARG A 132 3.87 3.60 13.76
CA ARG A 132 4.56 2.51 13.06
C ARG A 132 5.96 2.89 12.61
N ALA A 133 6.19 4.16 12.26
CA ALA A 133 7.50 4.63 11.82
C ALA A 133 8.51 4.70 12.98
N ALA A 134 8.02 4.84 14.21
CA ALA A 134 8.85 4.88 15.42
C ALA A 134 9.21 3.48 15.94
N VAL A 135 8.58 2.41 15.43
CA VAL A 135 8.81 1.05 15.93
C VAL A 135 10.20 0.54 15.55
N ASN A 136 11.08 0.43 16.53
CA ASN A 136 12.45 -0.03 16.37
C ASN A 136 12.83 -1.15 17.35
N GLU A 137 11.83 -1.77 17.98
CA GLU A 137 12.02 -2.77 19.00
C GLU A 137 10.96 -3.86 18.94
N VAL A 138 11.39 -5.10 19.14
CA VAL A 138 10.49 -6.23 19.36
C VAL A 138 10.89 -6.89 20.67
N ILE A 139 9.92 -6.96 21.58
CA ILE A 139 10.06 -7.62 22.87
C ILE A 139 9.36 -8.97 22.75
N VAL A 140 10.10 -10.06 22.96
CA VAL A 140 9.56 -11.41 22.95
C VAL A 140 9.56 -11.94 24.38
N LEU A 141 8.41 -12.44 24.83
CA LEU A 141 8.29 -13.14 26.11
C LEU A 141 7.34 -14.34 25.96
N HIS A 142 7.38 -15.24 26.92
CA HIS A 142 6.43 -16.34 26.99
C HIS A 142 5.20 -15.99 27.85
N THR A 143 4.09 -16.69 27.65
CA THR A 143 2.85 -16.42 28.39
C THR A 143 2.84 -16.98 29.82
N ARG A 144 3.78 -17.87 30.17
CA ARG A 144 3.80 -18.63 31.45
C ARG A 144 2.56 -19.48 31.66
N THR A 145 2.07 -20.07 30.58
CA THR A 145 0.87 -20.91 30.57
C THR A 145 1.16 -22.28 29.94
N GLY A 146 0.13 -23.13 29.88
CA GLY A 146 0.15 -24.25 28.93
C GLY A 146 0.35 -23.74 27.50
N ASN A 147 1.00 -24.56 26.68
CA ASN A 147 1.06 -24.34 25.24
C ASN A 147 -0.28 -24.77 24.60
N CYS A 148 -0.56 -24.28 23.40
CA CYS A 148 -1.69 -24.69 22.57
C CYS A 148 -1.16 -25.21 21.24
N PHE A 149 -1.68 -26.34 20.74
CA PHE A 149 -1.15 -26.99 19.52
C PHE A 149 -2.15 -27.06 18.38
N GLY A 150 -3.40 -26.67 18.61
CA GLY A 150 -4.43 -26.56 17.58
C GLY A 150 -5.04 -25.17 17.58
N GLU A 151 -5.47 -24.73 16.40
CA GLU A 151 -6.01 -23.38 16.20
C GLU A 151 -7.16 -23.07 17.18
N GLU A 152 -8.10 -24.00 17.38
CA GLU A 152 -9.22 -23.83 18.32
C GLU A 152 -8.76 -23.62 19.77
N GLU A 153 -7.71 -24.34 20.18
CA GLU A 153 -7.14 -24.22 21.53
C GLU A 153 -6.45 -22.88 21.71
N CYS A 154 -5.69 -22.43 20.71
CA CYS A 154 -5.03 -21.13 20.73
C CYS A 154 -6.04 -19.99 20.68
N LEU A 155 -7.10 -20.08 19.86
CA LEU A 155 -8.20 -19.11 19.84
C LEU A 155 -8.90 -18.99 21.20
N ARG A 156 -9.17 -20.13 21.85
CA ARG A 156 -9.73 -20.17 23.20
C ARG A 156 -8.80 -19.50 24.21
N PHE A 157 -7.49 -19.73 24.10
CA PHE A 157 -6.49 -19.07 24.96
C PHE A 157 -6.54 -17.53 24.82
N LEU A 158 -6.63 -17.02 23.58
CA LEU A 158 -6.74 -15.58 23.34
C LEU A 158 -8.02 -15.00 23.96
N GLN A 159 -9.17 -15.64 23.73
CA GLN A 159 -10.46 -15.20 24.28
C GLN A 159 -10.45 -15.16 25.81
N GLN A 160 -9.98 -16.23 26.45
CA GLN A 160 -9.89 -16.28 27.92
C GLN A 160 -8.92 -15.24 28.48
N THR A 161 -7.81 -14.99 27.80
CA THR A 161 -6.83 -13.98 28.23
C THR A 161 -7.41 -12.58 28.13
N GLU A 162 -8.12 -12.29 27.04
CA GLU A 162 -8.80 -11.02 26.81
C GLU A 162 -9.91 -10.79 27.85
N ASP A 163 -10.80 -11.77 28.07
CA ASP A 163 -11.88 -11.70 29.06
C ASP A 163 -11.34 -11.48 30.47
N ARG A 164 -10.28 -12.22 30.84
CA ARG A 164 -9.62 -12.06 32.14
C ARG A 164 -8.99 -10.68 32.29
N THR A 165 -8.29 -10.19 31.26
CA THR A 165 -7.67 -8.86 31.30
C THR A 165 -8.73 -7.76 31.43
N TRP A 166 -9.84 -7.91 30.71
CA TRP A 166 -10.96 -6.99 30.80
C TRP A 166 -11.58 -6.98 32.20
N ALA A 167 -11.81 -8.15 32.79
CA ALA A 167 -12.38 -8.28 34.13
C ALA A 167 -11.45 -7.74 35.23
N GLU A 168 -10.14 -7.98 35.12
CA GLU A 168 -9.16 -7.60 36.15
C GLU A 168 -8.71 -6.14 36.05
N ARG A 169 -8.56 -5.61 34.82
CA ARG A 169 -7.88 -4.34 34.56
C ARG A 169 -8.71 -3.33 33.77
N ASN A 170 -9.89 -3.73 33.27
CA ASN A 170 -10.68 -2.96 32.31
C ASN A 170 -9.82 -2.48 31.12
N ASP A 171 -8.97 -3.39 30.63
CA ASP A 171 -8.06 -3.18 29.50
C ASP A 171 -8.08 -4.44 28.62
N HIS A 172 -7.58 -4.31 27.39
CA HIS A 172 -7.46 -5.43 26.45
C HIS A 172 -6.17 -6.22 26.69
N ILE A 173 -6.10 -7.43 26.14
CA ILE A 173 -4.91 -8.30 26.15
C ILE A 173 -3.63 -7.49 25.90
N PRO A 174 -2.59 -7.60 26.73
CA PRO A 174 -1.50 -6.63 26.73
C PRO A 174 -0.49 -6.81 25.60
N TYR A 175 -0.53 -7.93 24.86
CA TYR A 175 0.37 -8.22 23.75
C TYR A 175 -0.04 -7.50 22.47
N ASN A 176 0.93 -7.21 21.58
CA ASN A 176 0.61 -6.86 20.20
C ASN A 176 0.23 -8.10 19.40
N PHE A 177 1.01 -9.17 19.55
CA PHE A 177 0.82 -10.44 18.87
C PHE A 177 1.09 -11.61 19.81
N LEU A 178 0.47 -12.75 19.55
CA LEU A 178 0.81 -14.01 20.19
C LEU A 178 1.14 -15.07 19.14
N ILE A 179 2.03 -16.01 19.45
CA ILE A 179 2.38 -17.11 18.55
C ILE A 179 2.09 -18.43 19.26
N GLY A 180 1.12 -19.18 18.72
CA GLY A 180 0.70 -20.48 19.24
C GLY A 180 1.71 -21.57 18.96
N GLY A 181 1.65 -22.67 19.72
CA GLY A 181 2.44 -23.88 19.48
C GLY A 181 2.13 -24.56 18.16
N ASP A 182 0.98 -24.22 17.56
CA ASP A 182 0.54 -24.56 16.20
C ASP A 182 1.28 -23.79 15.09
N GLY A 183 2.12 -22.82 15.44
CA GLY A 183 2.89 -22.04 14.47
C GLY A 183 2.11 -20.95 13.76
N ILE A 184 1.03 -20.44 14.38
CA ILE A 184 0.24 -19.33 13.84
C ILE A 184 0.46 -18.07 14.67
N THR A 185 0.58 -16.92 14.00
CA THR A 185 0.55 -15.60 14.63
C THR A 185 -0.89 -15.12 14.80
N TYR A 186 -1.26 -14.77 16.02
CA TYR A 186 -2.55 -14.19 16.37
C TYR A 186 -2.40 -12.71 16.67
N GLU A 187 -3.15 -11.88 15.95
CA GLU A 187 -3.20 -10.44 16.19
C GLU A 187 -4.00 -10.14 17.46
N ALA A 188 -3.33 -9.53 18.44
CA ALA A 188 -3.92 -9.04 19.68
C ALA A 188 -4.22 -7.54 19.58
N ARG A 189 -3.29 -6.67 19.98
CA ARG A 189 -3.39 -5.23 19.70
C ARG A 189 -2.88 -4.85 18.31
N GLY A 190 -2.12 -5.74 17.67
CA GLY A 190 -1.63 -5.55 16.31
C GLY A 190 -0.57 -4.45 16.17
N TRP A 191 -0.28 -4.06 14.93
CA TRP A 191 0.74 -3.03 14.61
C TRP A 191 0.29 -1.59 14.84
N LYS A 192 -1.01 -1.35 15.10
CA LYS A 192 -1.58 0.01 15.16
C LYS A 192 -1.60 0.61 16.56
N TYR A 193 -1.41 -0.21 17.59
CA TYR A 193 -1.70 0.15 18.96
C TYR A 193 -0.56 -0.23 19.90
N GLN A 194 -0.41 0.53 20.98
CA GLN A 194 0.62 0.29 22.00
C GLN A 194 0.31 -0.97 22.81
N HIS A 195 1.35 -1.69 23.24
CA HIS A 195 1.21 -2.80 24.17
C HIS A 195 0.62 -2.35 25.52
N GLY A 196 0.01 -3.29 26.25
CA GLY A 196 -0.69 -3.07 27.51
C GLY A 196 0.11 -3.35 28.79
N PHE A 197 1.38 -3.74 28.68
CA PHE A 197 2.27 -3.98 29.83
C PHE A 197 2.79 -2.65 30.43
N PRO A 198 2.43 -2.29 31.68
CA PRO A 198 2.93 -1.07 32.32
C PRO A 198 4.42 -1.13 32.70
N GLU A 199 4.94 -2.32 32.94
CA GLU A 199 6.28 -2.60 33.43
C GLU A 199 7.33 -2.65 32.31
N LEU A 200 6.90 -2.89 31.07
CA LEU A 200 7.81 -2.98 29.92
C LEU A 200 8.21 -1.60 29.38
N PRO A 201 9.48 -1.41 28.98
CA PRO A 201 9.92 -0.18 28.35
C PRO A 201 9.38 -0.07 26.92
N GLY A 202 9.56 1.11 26.30
CA GLY A 202 9.37 1.26 24.85
C GLY A 202 7.92 1.23 24.39
N LYS A 203 6.96 1.63 25.24
CA LYS A 203 5.51 1.59 24.92
C LYS A 203 5.10 2.23 23.59
N ASN A 204 5.82 3.27 23.17
CA ASN A 204 5.53 4.02 21.94
C ASN A 204 6.41 3.61 20.74
N CYS A 205 7.32 2.66 20.91
CA CYS A 205 8.31 2.28 19.88
C CYS A 205 8.61 0.78 19.82
N SER A 206 7.82 -0.06 20.51
CA SER A 206 8.02 -1.50 20.56
C SER A 206 6.75 -2.29 20.23
N LEU A 207 6.96 -3.49 19.68
CA LEU A 207 5.94 -4.52 19.56
C LEU A 207 6.24 -5.62 20.56
N VAL A 208 5.23 -6.05 21.30
CA VAL A 208 5.35 -7.15 22.26
C VAL A 208 4.72 -8.42 21.68
N VAL A 209 5.53 -9.46 21.53
CA VAL A 209 5.14 -10.77 21.00
C VAL A 209 5.17 -11.82 22.11
N GLY A 210 4.01 -12.41 22.39
CA GLY A 210 3.84 -13.48 23.37
C GLY A 210 3.97 -14.85 22.73
N MET A 211 5.01 -15.60 23.04
CA MET A 211 5.11 -17.02 22.70
C MET A 211 4.20 -17.81 23.65
N ILE A 212 3.11 -18.40 23.16
CA ILE A 212 2.16 -19.13 24.02
C ILE A 212 2.86 -20.38 24.58
N GLY A 213 2.95 -20.48 25.91
CA GLY A 213 3.60 -21.57 26.62
C GLY A 213 4.47 -21.12 27.80
N ASP A 214 5.10 -22.10 28.44
CA ASP A 214 6.17 -21.91 29.42
C ASP A 214 7.46 -22.56 28.88
N PHE A 215 8.51 -21.76 28.83
CA PHE A 215 9.78 -22.07 28.18
C PHE A 215 10.95 -21.94 29.17
N SER A 216 10.64 -22.03 30.47
CA SER A 216 11.66 -22.08 31.51
C SER A 216 12.44 -23.40 31.48
N GLN A 217 11.77 -24.50 31.05
CA GLN A 217 12.39 -25.83 30.96
C GLN A 217 12.18 -26.53 29.61
N ARG A 218 11.15 -26.14 28.86
CA ARG A 218 10.81 -26.74 27.56
C ARG A 218 11.14 -25.78 26.43
N HIS A 219 11.53 -26.28 25.27
CA HIS A 219 11.76 -25.44 24.10
C HIS A 219 10.43 -25.08 23.41
N PRO A 220 10.29 -23.87 22.86
CA PRO A 220 9.29 -23.58 21.83
C PRO A 220 9.42 -24.57 20.66
N THR A 221 8.32 -24.81 19.95
CA THR A 221 8.35 -25.68 18.77
C THR A 221 9.16 -25.02 17.65
N ASP A 222 9.71 -25.84 16.73
CA ASP A 222 10.40 -25.29 15.55
C ASP A 222 9.46 -24.41 14.70
N GLN A 223 8.17 -24.74 14.68
CA GLN A 223 7.12 -23.95 14.03
C GLN A 223 6.96 -22.58 14.70
N GLN A 224 6.95 -22.50 16.03
CA GLN A 224 6.92 -21.23 16.77
C GLN A 224 8.10 -20.34 16.42
N TYR A 225 9.31 -20.90 16.32
CA TYR A 225 10.49 -20.12 15.91
C TYR A 225 10.44 -19.69 14.45
N ALA A 226 10.00 -20.58 13.55
CA ALA A 226 9.85 -20.27 12.14
C ALA A 226 8.83 -19.14 11.93
N GLU A 227 7.71 -19.21 12.64
CA GLU A 227 6.65 -18.22 12.57
C GLU A 227 7.09 -16.88 13.18
N LEU A 228 7.84 -16.87 14.28
CA LEU A 228 8.41 -15.63 14.82
C LEU A 228 9.37 -14.96 13.82
N LYS A 229 10.17 -15.72 13.06
CA LYS A 229 11.00 -15.16 11.97
C LYS A 229 10.15 -14.61 10.84
N ALA A 230 9.07 -15.30 10.48
CA ALA A 230 8.12 -14.86 9.46
C ALA A 230 7.43 -13.55 9.89
N PHE A 231 6.97 -13.45 11.14
CA PHE A 231 6.41 -12.25 11.74
C PHE A 231 7.38 -11.05 11.67
N LEU A 232 8.64 -11.24 12.05
CA LEU A 232 9.65 -10.17 12.02
C LEU A 232 9.88 -9.68 10.58
N THR A 233 10.02 -10.63 9.65
CA THR A 233 10.23 -10.33 8.22
C THR A 233 9.02 -9.60 7.63
N GLU A 234 7.82 -10.04 7.95
CA GLU A 234 6.58 -9.41 7.48
C GLU A 234 6.39 -8.02 8.09
N SER A 235 6.72 -7.84 9.38
CA SER A 235 6.61 -6.54 10.05
C SER A 235 7.52 -5.49 9.40
N ILE A 236 8.73 -5.88 8.99
CA ILE A 236 9.63 -5.02 8.20
C ILE A 236 9.03 -4.73 6.83
N ARG A 237 8.54 -5.76 6.12
CA ARG A 237 7.91 -5.62 4.79
C ARG A 237 6.71 -4.67 4.81
N ARG A 238 5.98 -4.62 5.93
CA ARG A 238 4.81 -3.73 6.14
C ARG A 238 5.19 -2.32 6.57
N PHE A 239 6.48 -2.01 6.72
CA PHE A 239 6.97 -0.76 7.32
C PHE A 239 6.40 -0.51 8.73
N SER A 240 6.09 -1.59 9.45
CA SER A 240 5.62 -1.54 10.84
C SER A 240 6.72 -1.87 11.85
N LEU A 241 7.93 -2.14 11.36
CA LEU A 241 9.12 -2.41 12.15
C LEU A 241 10.34 -1.91 11.36
N SER A 242 11.22 -1.17 12.01
CA SER A 242 12.50 -0.76 11.42
C SER A 242 13.33 -1.98 10.99
N PRO A 243 13.97 -1.98 9.81
CA PRO A 243 14.92 -3.03 9.44
C PRO A 243 16.09 -3.16 10.42
N HIS A 244 16.43 -2.09 11.18
CA HIS A 244 17.49 -2.08 12.20
C HIS A 244 16.92 -2.17 13.62
N TYR A 245 15.82 -2.89 13.79
CA TYR A 245 15.20 -3.08 15.10
C TYR A 245 16.13 -3.74 16.11
N LYS A 246 15.78 -3.70 17.40
CA LYS A 246 16.39 -4.51 18.45
C LYS A 246 15.41 -5.57 18.95
N LEU A 247 15.84 -6.82 18.97
CA LEU A 247 15.11 -7.95 19.54
C LEU A 247 15.49 -8.13 21.00
N ARG A 248 14.53 -8.09 21.93
CA ARG A 248 14.81 -8.27 23.36
C ARG A 248 13.97 -9.39 23.97
N GLY A 249 14.50 -9.99 25.04
CA GLY A 249 13.76 -10.87 25.94
C GLY A 249 13.45 -10.18 27.27
N ILE A 250 12.40 -10.62 27.95
CA ILE A 250 12.05 -10.14 29.30
C ILE A 250 12.37 -11.21 30.34
N VAL A 251 13.04 -10.82 31.42
CA VAL A 251 13.25 -11.68 32.58
C VAL A 251 12.71 -11.01 33.84
N ASN A 252 12.01 -11.78 34.66
CA ASN A 252 11.44 -11.28 35.91
C ASN A 252 12.48 -11.27 37.05
N GLY A 253 12.80 -10.09 37.59
CA GLY A 253 13.59 -9.91 38.82
C GLY A 253 14.93 -10.68 38.93
N THR A 254 15.38 -10.90 40.17
CA THR A 254 16.70 -11.49 40.50
C THR A 254 16.83 -13.00 40.23
N GLN A 255 15.75 -13.68 39.84
CA GLN A 255 15.76 -15.09 39.39
C GLN A 255 15.86 -15.21 37.85
N SER A 256 16.53 -14.24 37.24
CA SER A 256 16.78 -14.11 35.80
C SER A 256 17.35 -15.36 35.11
N THR A 257 17.89 -16.34 35.83
CA THR A 257 18.60 -17.48 35.23
C THR A 257 17.69 -18.55 34.65
N GLU A 258 16.41 -18.61 35.04
CA GLU A 258 15.52 -19.71 34.60
C GLU A 258 14.33 -19.23 33.76
N ASP A 259 13.97 -17.95 33.82
CA ASP A 259 12.79 -17.40 33.15
C ASP A 259 12.97 -17.42 31.62
N ALA A 260 12.19 -18.27 30.95
CA ALA A 260 12.22 -18.48 29.50
C ALA A 260 13.64 -18.74 28.93
N ILE A 261 14.52 -19.38 29.71
CA ILE A 261 15.93 -19.60 29.32
C ILE A 261 16.06 -20.34 27.98
N THR A 262 15.21 -21.33 27.71
CA THR A 262 15.29 -22.12 26.48
C THR A 262 14.92 -21.28 25.24
N LEU A 263 13.92 -20.40 25.39
CA LEU A 263 13.49 -19.44 24.38
C LEU A 263 14.65 -18.49 24.07
N TYR A 264 15.21 -17.85 25.10
CA TYR A 264 16.23 -16.82 24.93
C TYR A 264 17.58 -17.36 24.48
N HIS A 265 17.95 -18.58 24.87
CA HIS A 265 19.15 -19.25 24.37
C HIS A 265 19.15 -19.35 22.84
N GLN A 266 17.97 -19.54 22.23
CA GLN A 266 17.84 -19.53 20.77
C GLN A 266 17.82 -18.11 20.19
N LEU A 267 17.08 -17.18 20.79
CA LEU A 267 16.99 -15.79 20.30
C LEU A 267 18.32 -15.04 20.37
N GLN A 268 19.19 -15.38 21.32
CA GLN A 268 20.55 -14.83 21.42
C GLN A 268 21.41 -15.06 20.17
N ARG A 269 21.08 -16.07 19.36
CA ARG A 269 21.78 -16.39 18.10
C ARG A 269 21.22 -15.64 16.90
N TRP A 270 20.12 -14.90 17.08
CA TRP A 270 19.43 -14.25 15.98
C TRP A 270 20.05 -12.88 15.68
N PRO A 271 19.98 -12.41 14.43
CA PRO A 271 20.33 -11.04 14.12
C PRO A 271 19.48 -10.08 14.97
N HIS A 272 20.06 -8.93 15.27
CA HIS A 272 19.43 -7.85 16.03
C HIS A 272 19.13 -8.16 17.49
N TRP A 273 19.62 -9.29 18.03
CA TRP A 273 19.53 -9.55 19.46
C TRP A 273 20.17 -8.40 20.27
N GLY A 274 19.35 -7.77 21.11
CA GLY A 274 19.68 -6.59 21.91
C GLY A 274 19.79 -6.87 23.40
N GLY A 275 19.64 -8.13 23.83
CA GLY A 275 19.79 -8.54 25.23
C GLY A 275 18.47 -8.78 25.97
N LEU A 276 18.61 -9.07 27.27
CA LEU A 276 17.50 -9.26 28.18
C LEU A 276 17.20 -7.95 28.93
N VAL A 277 15.93 -7.67 29.17
CA VAL A 277 15.47 -6.57 30.02
C VAL A 277 14.93 -7.16 31.31
N PRO A 278 15.54 -6.83 32.47
CA PRO A 278 14.98 -7.18 33.76
C PRO A 278 13.80 -6.28 34.08
N VAL A 279 12.72 -6.88 34.60
CA VAL A 279 11.47 -6.20 34.94
C VAL A 279 11.01 -6.63 36.32
#